data_AF-A0A9D8P1V8-F1
#
_entry.id   AF-A0A9D8P1V8-F1
#
_cell.length_a   1.000
_cell.length_b   1.000
_cell.length_c   1.000
_cell.angle_alpha   90.00
_cell.angle_beta   90.00
_cell.angle_gamma   90.00
#
_symmetry.space_group_name_H-M   'P 1'
#
loop_
_entity.id
_entity.type
_entity.pdbx_description
1 polymer ?
#
loop_
_entity_poly.entity_id
_entity_poly.type
_entity_poly.pdbx_seq_one_letter_code
_entity_poly.pdbx_strand_id
1 'polypeptide(L)'
;MLSEYVDGLPNICGSEDVIEGAIGRGRQWIYKNPGSPPLERVKSACAVALHMHQPLIPAGGADLPTAELISNLQYMMENQGIGDNHNAPGFHWCYKRMGEIIPQLINEGKEPRVMLEYSGTLFHGLRKMGLNDVFDTLRAVTCDPHYQRAVEWLGAPWGHAVAPSTPTQDYRLHVKAWQHHFAAIFGLDALTRVRGFSPSEMALPNHPDVAYEFVKTLRDCGYQWVLIQEHTVECPETGRGPVLKHLP
;
A
#
# COMPACT_ATOMS: atom_id res chain seq x y z
N MET A 1 9.32 7.61 -18.30
CA MET A 1 9.13 6.57 -17.28
C MET A 1 10.13 6.87 -16.17
N LEU A 2 9.71 6.86 -14.89
CA LEU A 2 10.62 7.11 -13.77
C LEU A 2 11.53 5.87 -13.61
N SER A 3 12.83 6.06 -13.39
CA SER A 3 13.71 4.94 -13.02
C SER A 3 13.31 4.42 -11.64
N GLU A 4 13.32 3.11 -11.44
CA GLU A 4 13.04 2.49 -10.13
C GLU A 4 14.24 2.63 -9.18
N TYR A 5 15.46 2.64 -9.73
CA TYR A 5 16.71 2.76 -8.98
C TYR A 5 17.65 3.80 -9.61
N VAL A 6 18.44 4.46 -8.76
CA VAL A 6 19.55 5.35 -9.15
C VAL A 6 20.75 4.98 -8.30
N ASP A 7 21.88 4.69 -8.94
CA ASP A 7 23.14 4.29 -8.27
C ASP A 7 22.97 3.15 -7.23
N GLY A 8 22.10 2.19 -7.54
CA GLY A 8 21.80 1.04 -6.67
C GLY A 8 20.85 1.32 -5.51
N LEU A 9 20.35 2.55 -5.36
CA LEU A 9 19.39 2.95 -4.33
C LEU A 9 17.98 3.14 -4.91
N PRO A 10 16.91 2.91 -4.12
CA PRO A 10 15.54 3.19 -4.55
C PRO A 10 15.36 4.66 -4.94
N ASN A 11 14.78 4.91 -6.11
CA ASN A 11 14.47 6.25 -6.58
C ASN A 11 13.15 6.76 -5.96
N ILE A 12 13.25 7.29 -4.74
CA ILE A 12 12.09 7.65 -3.90
C ILE A 12 11.91 9.16 -3.70
N CYS A 13 12.69 10.00 -4.37
CA CYS A 13 12.60 11.46 -4.31
C CYS A 13 13.16 12.11 -5.58
N GLY A 14 13.03 13.43 -5.70
CA GLY A 14 13.60 14.21 -6.81
C GLY A 14 12.75 14.25 -8.08
N SER A 15 11.51 13.76 -8.02
CA SER A 15 10.52 13.85 -9.10
C SER A 15 9.19 14.42 -8.61
N GLU A 16 9.24 15.31 -7.62
CA GLU A 16 8.08 15.85 -6.92
C GLU A 16 7.08 16.49 -7.90
N ASP A 17 7.54 17.33 -8.83
CA ASP A 17 6.66 17.98 -9.82
C ASP A 17 5.91 16.96 -10.70
N VAL A 18 6.58 15.86 -11.07
CA VAL A 18 6.00 14.80 -11.90
C VAL A 18 4.94 14.03 -11.12
N ILE A 19 5.23 13.70 -9.86
CA ILE A 19 4.34 12.99 -8.95
C ILE A 19 3.13 13.85 -8.60
N GLU A 20 3.34 15.11 -8.21
CA GLU A 20 2.29 16.08 -7.88
C GLU A 20 1.39 16.35 -9.09
N GLY A 21 1.97 16.45 -10.30
CA GLY A 21 1.21 16.53 -11.55
C GLY A 21 0.31 15.31 -11.79
N ALA A 22 0.79 14.09 -11.52
CA ALA A 22 -0.01 12.86 -11.67
C ALA A 22 -1.13 12.78 -10.63
N ILE A 23 -0.83 13.11 -9.37
CA ILE A 23 -1.82 13.20 -8.29
C ILE A 23 -2.91 14.21 -8.64
N GLY A 24 -2.53 15.40 -9.11
CA GLY A 24 -3.44 16.45 -9.54
C GLY A 24 -4.43 15.98 -10.62
N ARG A 25 -3.93 15.31 -11.66
CA ARG A 25 -4.78 14.77 -12.75
C ARG A 25 -5.83 13.79 -12.24
N GLY A 26 -5.47 12.93 -11.29
CA GLY A 26 -6.40 11.93 -10.79
C GLY A 26 -7.27 12.40 -9.61
N ARG A 27 -7.24 13.67 -9.19
CA ARG A 27 -8.21 14.17 -8.18
C ARG A 27 -9.66 14.03 -8.63
N GLN A 28 -9.89 14.03 -9.94
CA GLN A 28 -11.19 13.79 -10.57
C GLN A 28 -11.54 12.30 -10.69
N TRP A 29 -10.63 11.40 -10.29
CA TRP A 29 -10.91 9.97 -10.26
C TRP A 29 -12.00 9.70 -9.21
N ILE A 30 -13.23 9.66 -9.70
CA ILE A 30 -14.41 9.26 -8.94
C ILE A 30 -14.67 7.81 -9.35
N TYR A 31 -14.84 6.92 -8.36
CA TYR A 31 -15.17 5.51 -8.54
C TYR A 31 -16.56 5.32 -9.19
N LYS A 32 -16.72 5.73 -10.44
CA LYS A 32 -17.81 5.32 -11.31
C LYS A 32 -17.28 4.27 -12.26
N ASN A 33 -16.91 3.13 -11.68
CA ASN A 33 -16.61 1.96 -12.50
C ASN A 33 -17.92 1.54 -13.21
N PRO A 34 -17.90 1.38 -14.54
CA PRO A 34 -19.03 0.82 -15.26
C PRO A 34 -19.45 -0.52 -14.63
N GLY A 35 -20.73 -0.64 -14.27
CA GLY A 35 -21.29 -1.88 -13.70
C GLY A 35 -21.39 -1.94 -12.17
N SER A 36 -20.85 -0.98 -11.42
CA SER A 36 -21.11 -0.92 -9.96
C SER A 36 -22.62 -0.68 -9.71
N PRO A 37 -23.25 -1.43 -8.80
CA PRO A 37 -24.63 -1.14 -8.41
C PRO A 37 -24.70 0.25 -7.78
N PRO A 38 -25.79 1.01 -8.00
CA PRO A 38 -26.02 2.24 -7.27
C PRO A 38 -25.97 1.98 -5.76
N LEU A 39 -25.28 2.86 -5.01
CA LEU A 39 -25.05 2.65 -3.57
C LEU A 39 -26.36 2.49 -2.79
N GLU A 40 -27.42 3.19 -3.20
CA GLU A 40 -28.76 3.10 -2.62
C GLU A 40 -29.42 1.72 -2.80
N ARG A 41 -28.89 0.87 -3.69
CA ARG A 41 -29.34 -0.51 -3.90
C ARG A 41 -28.50 -1.53 -3.14
N VAL A 42 -27.42 -1.11 -2.49
CA VAL A 42 -26.53 -1.97 -1.71
C VAL A 42 -27.17 -2.22 -0.34
N LYS A 43 -27.59 -3.46 -0.07
CA LYS A 43 -28.14 -3.86 1.24
C LYS A 43 -27.06 -4.14 2.27
N SER A 44 -25.92 -4.63 1.82
CA SER A 44 -24.71 -4.88 2.61
C SER A 44 -23.50 -4.89 1.68
N ALA A 45 -22.35 -4.50 2.21
CA ALA A 45 -21.08 -4.52 1.50
C ALA A 45 -20.03 -5.25 2.34
N CYS A 46 -19.09 -5.90 1.67
CA CYS A 46 -17.89 -6.45 2.27
C CYS A 46 -16.69 -5.90 1.52
N ALA A 47 -15.71 -5.42 2.26
CA ALA A 47 -14.48 -4.88 1.73
C ALA A 47 -13.31 -5.72 2.26
N VAL A 48 -12.44 -6.15 1.35
CA VAL A 48 -11.22 -6.89 1.71
C VAL A 48 -10.03 -5.97 1.46
N ALA A 49 -9.29 -5.64 2.51
CA ALA A 49 -8.01 -4.94 2.42
C ALA A 49 -6.89 -5.87 2.85
N LEU A 50 -5.90 -6.07 1.98
CA LEU A 50 -4.74 -6.89 2.26
C LEU A 50 -3.52 -6.02 2.55
N HIS A 51 -3.08 -6.05 3.80
CA HIS A 51 -1.89 -5.36 4.30
C HIS A 51 -0.65 -6.25 4.13
N MET A 52 0.28 -5.86 3.25
CA MET A 52 1.50 -6.60 2.95
C MET A 52 2.73 -5.81 3.38
N HIS A 53 3.41 -6.30 4.41
CA HIS A 53 4.63 -5.68 4.92
C HIS A 53 5.65 -6.74 5.38
N GLN A 54 6.92 -6.43 5.14
CA GLN A 54 8.05 -6.97 5.88
C GLN A 54 9.16 -5.91 5.98
N PRO A 55 9.94 -5.93 7.06
CA PRO A 55 11.01 -4.98 7.28
C PRO A 55 12.27 -5.33 6.47
N LEU A 56 13.15 -4.33 6.33
CA LEU A 56 14.55 -4.55 6.04
C LEU A 56 15.30 -4.76 7.37
N ILE A 57 16.25 -5.69 7.39
CA ILE A 57 17.03 -6.04 8.57
C ILE A 57 18.54 -6.10 8.23
N PRO A 58 19.43 -5.74 9.15
CA PRO A 58 20.88 -5.79 8.95
C PRO A 58 21.39 -7.24 9.10
N ALA A 59 21.03 -8.10 8.16
CA ALA A 59 21.31 -9.54 8.21
C ALA A 59 22.02 -10.07 6.95
N GLY A 60 22.43 -9.19 6.04
CA GLY A 60 23.23 -9.56 4.88
C GLY A 60 24.70 -9.73 5.27
N GLY A 61 25.07 -10.92 5.73
CA GLY A 61 26.43 -11.27 6.15
C GLY A 61 26.54 -11.63 7.64
N ALA A 62 27.75 -11.97 8.08
CA ALA A 62 27.99 -12.51 9.42
C ALA A 62 28.32 -11.42 10.49
N ASP A 63 28.74 -10.23 10.06
CA ASP A 63 29.23 -9.18 10.95
C ASP A 63 28.26 -7.98 10.99
N LEU A 64 27.59 -7.77 12.12
CA LEU A 64 26.50 -6.79 12.26
C LEU A 64 26.89 -5.34 11.87
N PRO A 65 28.08 -4.80 12.21
CA PRO A 65 28.48 -3.45 11.82
C PRO A 65 28.65 -3.24 10.31
N THR A 66 28.85 -4.32 9.55
CA THR A 66 29.03 -4.28 8.08
C THR A 66 27.92 -4.99 7.33
N ALA A 67 26.94 -5.55 8.04
CA ALA A 67 25.86 -6.32 7.46
C ALA A 67 25.02 -5.48 6.52
N GLU A 68 24.81 -5.99 5.32
CA GLU A 68 23.95 -5.37 4.33
C GLU A 68 22.48 -5.41 4.81
N LEU A 69 21.73 -4.34 4.58
CA LEU A 69 20.28 -4.34 4.81
C LEU A 69 19.60 -5.23 3.77
N ILE A 70 19.06 -6.37 4.18
CA ILE A 70 18.29 -7.30 3.34
C ILE A 70 16.83 -7.34 3.79
N SER A 71 15.94 -7.89 2.97
CA SER A 71 14.58 -8.12 3.42
C SER A 71 14.53 -9.25 4.46
N ASN A 72 13.60 -9.18 5.40
CA ASN A 72 13.37 -10.32 6.29
C ASN A 72 13.00 -11.59 5.50
N LEU A 73 12.28 -11.49 4.38
CA LEU A 73 11.97 -12.64 3.52
C LEU A 73 13.25 -13.32 3.01
N GLN A 74 14.26 -12.55 2.60
CA GLN A 74 15.54 -13.08 2.15
C GLN A 74 16.22 -13.86 3.26
N TYR A 75 16.33 -13.25 4.45
CA TYR A 75 16.89 -13.93 5.62
C TYR A 75 16.15 -15.24 5.92
N MET A 76 14.81 -15.24 5.88
CA MET A 76 14.03 -16.44 6.11
C MET A 76 14.29 -17.52 5.05
N MET A 77 14.38 -17.15 3.76
CA MET A 77 14.69 -18.08 2.68
C MET A 77 16.07 -18.72 2.83
N GLU A 78 17.07 -17.95 3.25
CA GLU A 78 18.45 -18.41 3.45
C GLU A 78 18.59 -19.26 4.74
N ASN A 79 17.64 -19.14 5.68
CA ASN A 79 17.72 -19.74 7.01
C ASN A 79 16.47 -20.58 7.38
N GLN A 80 15.94 -21.39 6.46
CA GLN A 80 14.66 -22.10 6.65
C GLN A 80 14.57 -23.02 7.88
N GLY A 81 15.70 -23.51 8.37
CA GLY A 81 15.76 -24.38 9.57
C GLY A 81 15.60 -23.63 10.90
N ILE A 82 15.52 -22.30 10.89
CA ILE A 82 15.42 -21.48 12.11
C ILE A 82 13.98 -21.03 12.33
N GLY A 83 13.38 -21.44 13.44
CA GLY A 83 12.03 -21.02 13.83
C GLY A 83 11.01 -21.18 12.71
N ASP A 84 10.26 -20.10 12.44
CA ASP A 84 9.18 -20.09 11.45
C ASP A 84 9.65 -19.74 10.02
N ASN A 85 10.96 -19.75 9.76
CA ASN A 85 11.52 -19.39 8.46
C ASN A 85 11.08 -20.33 7.33
N HIS A 86 10.68 -21.55 7.64
CA HIS A 86 10.08 -22.50 6.70
C HIS A 86 8.80 -21.96 6.00
N ASN A 87 8.18 -20.90 6.54
CA ASN A 87 7.03 -20.23 5.92
C ASN A 87 7.40 -19.28 4.76
N ALA A 88 8.70 -19.00 4.52
CA ALA A 88 9.13 -18.03 3.52
C ALA A 88 8.57 -18.29 2.10
N PRO A 89 8.51 -19.53 1.58
CA PRO A 89 7.87 -19.79 0.28
C PRO A 89 6.38 -19.43 0.27
N GLY A 90 5.69 -19.64 1.40
CA GLY A 90 4.29 -19.23 1.57
C GLY A 90 4.12 -17.71 1.52
N PHE A 91 5.03 -16.96 2.16
CA PHE A 91 5.03 -15.50 2.08
C PHE A 91 5.29 -14.99 0.67
N HIS A 92 6.28 -15.54 -0.05
CA HIS A 92 6.53 -15.20 -1.46
C HIS A 92 5.27 -15.38 -2.32
N TRP A 93 4.59 -16.52 -2.21
CA TRP A 93 3.34 -16.75 -2.94
C TRP A 93 2.24 -15.77 -2.50
N CYS A 94 2.09 -15.50 -1.20
CA CYS A 94 1.12 -14.52 -0.68
C CYS A 94 1.29 -13.12 -1.29
N TYR A 95 2.53 -12.69 -1.57
CA TYR A 95 2.80 -11.38 -2.18
C TYR A 95 2.48 -11.31 -3.68
N LYS A 96 2.30 -12.44 -4.38
CA LYS A 96 1.92 -12.45 -5.81
C LYS A 96 0.51 -12.94 -6.10
N ARG A 97 -0.08 -13.75 -5.20
CA ARG A 97 -1.30 -14.53 -5.46
C ARG A 97 -2.51 -13.73 -5.95
N MET A 98 -2.63 -12.45 -5.59
CA MET A 98 -3.73 -11.62 -6.10
C MET A 98 -3.62 -11.37 -7.61
N GLY A 99 -2.39 -11.30 -8.13
CA GLY A 99 -2.13 -11.26 -9.56
C GLY A 99 -2.54 -12.54 -10.30
N GLU A 100 -2.78 -13.65 -9.60
CA GLU A 100 -3.24 -14.93 -10.16
C GLU A 100 -4.76 -15.13 -9.93
N ILE A 101 -5.23 -14.88 -8.71
CA ILE A 101 -6.62 -15.08 -8.28
C ILE A 101 -7.58 -14.12 -9.01
N ILE A 102 -7.20 -12.86 -9.19
CA ILE A 102 -8.09 -11.88 -9.82
C ILE A 102 -8.38 -12.21 -11.28
N PRO A 103 -7.37 -12.48 -12.14
CA PRO A 103 -7.62 -12.92 -13.50
C PRO A 103 -8.46 -14.19 -13.57
N GLN A 104 -8.19 -15.17 -12.71
CA GLN A 104 -8.97 -16.40 -12.66
C GLN A 104 -10.45 -16.11 -12.38
N LEU A 105 -10.76 -15.39 -11.30
CA LEU A 105 -12.13 -15.09 -10.90
C LEU A 105 -12.89 -14.31 -11.99
N ILE A 106 -12.22 -13.37 -12.66
CA ILE A 106 -12.84 -12.62 -13.75
C ILE A 106 -13.11 -13.51 -14.97
N ASN A 107 -12.19 -14.41 -15.33
CA ASN A 107 -12.39 -15.38 -16.40
C ASN A 107 -13.53 -16.37 -16.10
N GLU A 108 -13.79 -16.65 -14.82
CA GLU A 108 -14.94 -17.43 -14.34
C GLU A 108 -16.26 -16.61 -14.28
N GLY A 109 -16.25 -15.37 -14.76
CA GLY A 109 -17.43 -14.49 -14.79
C GLY A 109 -17.78 -13.87 -13.43
N LYS A 110 -16.84 -13.83 -12.48
CA LYS A 110 -17.03 -13.19 -11.16
C LYS A 110 -16.64 -11.72 -11.19
N GLU A 111 -16.98 -11.00 -10.12
CA GLU A 111 -16.66 -9.58 -9.95
C GLU A 111 -15.87 -9.32 -8.66
N PRO A 112 -14.61 -9.82 -8.55
CA PRO A 112 -13.82 -9.61 -7.34
C PRO A 112 -13.55 -8.12 -7.10
N ARG A 113 -13.42 -7.74 -5.82
CA ARG A 113 -12.98 -6.42 -5.35
C ARG A 113 -12.02 -6.63 -4.19
N VAL A 114 -10.83 -6.05 -4.26
CA VAL A 114 -9.83 -6.10 -3.20
C VAL A 114 -9.03 -4.81 -3.16
N MET A 115 -8.72 -4.36 -1.95
CA MET A 115 -7.75 -3.31 -1.71
C MET A 115 -6.39 -3.92 -1.41
N LEU A 116 -5.34 -3.42 -2.06
CA LEU A 116 -3.97 -3.86 -1.88
C LEU A 116 -3.13 -2.75 -1.28
N GLU A 117 -2.40 -3.08 -0.22
CA GLU A 117 -1.43 -2.20 0.41
C GLU A 117 -0.10 -2.93 0.56
N TYR A 118 0.95 -2.39 -0.03
CA TYR A 118 2.31 -2.95 0.04
C TYR A 118 3.25 -1.84 0.50
N SER A 119 3.97 -2.07 1.60
CA SER A 119 4.99 -1.14 2.07
C SER A 119 6.15 -0.99 1.05
N GLY A 120 6.80 0.17 1.06
CA GLY A 120 7.95 0.42 0.18
C GLY A 120 9.17 -0.46 0.47
N THR A 121 9.40 -0.79 1.75
CA THR A 121 10.45 -1.74 2.17
C THR A 121 10.20 -3.14 1.63
N LEU A 122 8.95 -3.59 1.61
CA LEU A 122 8.60 -4.88 1.01
C LEU A 122 8.93 -4.87 -0.48
N PHE A 123 8.48 -3.86 -1.24
CA PHE A 123 8.81 -3.76 -2.67
C PHE A 123 10.31 -3.75 -2.91
N HIS A 124 11.05 -2.92 -2.17
CA HIS A 124 12.51 -2.87 -2.29
C HIS A 124 13.16 -4.23 -1.99
N GLY A 125 12.70 -4.90 -0.93
CA GLY A 125 13.16 -6.21 -0.53
C GLY A 125 12.94 -7.28 -1.60
N LEU A 126 11.72 -7.34 -2.16
CA LEU A 126 11.38 -8.29 -3.22
C LEU A 126 12.23 -8.08 -4.49
N ARG A 127 12.51 -6.81 -4.84
CA ARG A 127 13.41 -6.49 -5.95
C ARG A 127 14.83 -6.94 -5.72
N LYS A 128 15.36 -6.66 -4.53
CA LYS A 128 16.72 -7.05 -4.15
C LYS A 128 16.91 -8.56 -4.20
N MET A 129 15.89 -9.31 -3.82
CA MET A 129 15.85 -10.78 -3.95
C MET A 129 15.72 -11.28 -5.39
N GLY A 130 15.47 -10.41 -6.37
CA GLY A 130 15.22 -10.80 -7.75
C GLY A 130 13.86 -11.46 -8.01
N LEU A 131 12.89 -11.28 -7.11
CA LEU A 131 11.53 -11.86 -7.20
C LEU A 131 10.66 -11.10 -8.22
N ASN A 132 11.12 -11.04 -9.47
CA ASN A 132 10.45 -10.33 -10.56
C ASN A 132 9.07 -10.91 -10.90
N ASP A 133 8.85 -12.20 -10.62
CA ASP A 133 7.56 -12.88 -10.81
C ASP A 133 6.42 -12.23 -10.01
N VAL A 134 6.71 -11.67 -8.84
CA VAL A 134 5.75 -10.91 -8.04
C VAL A 134 5.33 -9.64 -8.79
N PHE A 135 6.29 -8.91 -9.34
CA PHE A 135 6.03 -7.65 -10.04
C PHE A 135 5.33 -7.86 -11.38
N ASP A 136 5.66 -8.93 -12.10
CA ASP A 136 5.04 -9.25 -13.38
C ASP A 136 3.54 -9.54 -13.20
N THR A 137 3.19 -10.34 -12.19
CA THR A 137 1.78 -10.65 -11.88
C THR A 137 1.02 -9.44 -11.32
N LEU A 138 1.63 -8.66 -10.42
CA LEU A 138 1.01 -7.45 -9.89
C LEU A 138 0.84 -6.37 -10.97
N ARG A 139 1.78 -6.26 -11.91
CA ARG A 139 1.69 -5.30 -13.04
C ARG A 139 0.47 -5.61 -13.90
N ALA A 140 0.18 -6.89 -14.18
CA ALA A 140 -0.99 -7.28 -14.94
C ALA A 140 -2.28 -6.71 -14.31
N VAL A 141 -2.54 -7.02 -13.03
CA VAL A 141 -3.77 -6.57 -12.34
C VAL A 141 -3.80 -5.08 -12.01
N THR A 142 -2.65 -4.41 -12.03
CA THR A 142 -2.53 -2.98 -11.72
C THR A 142 -2.67 -2.10 -12.96
N CYS A 143 -2.04 -2.48 -14.07
CA CYS A 143 -1.90 -1.64 -15.25
C CYS A 143 -2.94 -1.95 -16.32
N ASP A 144 -3.41 -3.19 -16.44
CA ASP A 144 -4.41 -3.58 -17.44
C ASP A 144 -5.80 -2.98 -17.09
N PRO A 145 -6.41 -2.19 -18.00
CA PRO A 145 -7.76 -1.66 -17.82
C PRO A 145 -8.83 -2.71 -17.48
N HIS A 146 -8.67 -3.95 -17.92
CA HIS A 146 -9.62 -5.03 -17.65
C HIS A 146 -9.77 -5.34 -16.15
N TYR A 147 -8.69 -5.18 -15.39
CA TYR A 147 -8.63 -5.48 -13.96
C TYR A 147 -8.79 -4.26 -13.05
N GLN A 148 -8.81 -3.04 -13.59
CA GLN A 148 -8.91 -1.80 -12.80
C GLN A 148 -10.16 -1.76 -11.90
N ARG A 149 -11.23 -2.44 -12.29
CA ARG A 149 -12.44 -2.54 -11.46
C ARG A 149 -12.28 -3.43 -10.24
N ALA A 150 -11.30 -4.34 -10.23
CA ALA A 150 -11.13 -5.36 -9.21
C ALA A 150 -10.09 -5.00 -8.15
N VAL A 151 -9.11 -4.16 -8.49
CA VAL A 151 -8.01 -3.77 -7.58
C VAL A 151 -8.07 -2.29 -7.29
N GLU A 152 -8.10 -1.97 -6.00
CA GLU A 152 -7.83 -0.64 -5.49
C GLU A 152 -6.51 -0.65 -4.73
N TRP A 153 -5.56 0.17 -5.15
CA TRP A 153 -4.31 0.34 -4.42
C TRP A 153 -4.46 1.41 -3.34
N LEU A 154 -3.96 1.12 -2.15
CA LEU A 154 -3.87 2.05 -1.03
C LEU A 154 -2.46 2.58 -0.92
N GLY A 155 -2.33 3.89 -0.68
CA GLY A 155 -1.08 4.46 -0.23
C GLY A 155 -0.71 3.98 1.16
N ALA A 156 0.58 3.91 1.44
CA ALA A 156 1.12 3.58 2.75
C ALA A 156 2.41 4.37 3.00
N PRO A 157 2.90 4.47 4.24
CA PRO A 157 4.24 4.96 4.51
C PRO A 157 5.29 4.01 3.91
N TRP A 158 6.28 4.54 3.18
CA TRP A 158 7.30 3.70 2.52
C TRP A 158 8.01 2.72 3.46
N GLY A 159 8.38 3.20 4.66
CA GLY A 159 9.09 2.41 5.68
C GLY A 159 8.17 1.75 6.71
N HIS A 160 6.85 1.74 6.47
CA HIS A 160 5.85 1.37 7.47
C HIS A 160 5.94 2.23 8.75
N ALA A 161 6.26 3.52 8.58
CA ALA A 161 6.33 4.48 9.68
C ALA A 161 4.97 4.70 10.35
N VAL A 162 4.95 4.68 11.68
CA VAL A 162 3.74 4.82 12.51
C VAL A 162 3.49 6.29 12.80
N ALA A 163 2.34 6.83 12.37
CA ALA A 163 2.07 8.28 12.37
C ALA A 163 2.18 8.94 13.76
N PRO A 164 1.68 8.34 14.86
CA PRO A 164 1.82 8.93 16.20
C PRO A 164 3.25 9.06 16.72
N SER A 165 4.18 8.22 16.27
CA SER A 165 5.54 8.13 16.81
C SER A 165 6.62 8.65 15.84
N THR A 166 6.22 9.09 14.66
CA THR A 166 7.14 9.62 13.64
C THR A 166 7.02 11.14 13.59
N PRO A 167 8.13 11.91 13.58
CA PRO A 167 8.07 13.34 13.35
C PRO A 167 7.27 13.68 12.09
N THR A 168 6.42 14.72 12.16
CA THR A 168 5.45 15.02 11.09
C THR A 168 6.11 15.27 9.73
N GLN A 169 7.31 15.86 9.73
CA GLN A 169 8.11 16.10 8.52
C GLN A 169 8.59 14.77 7.90
N ASP A 170 9.10 13.86 8.72
CA ASP A 170 9.60 12.56 8.28
C ASP A 170 8.46 11.66 7.79
N TYR A 171 7.31 11.72 8.47
CA TYR A 171 6.11 11.00 8.04
C TYR A 171 5.68 11.42 6.63
N ARG A 172 5.67 12.72 6.36
CA ARG A 172 5.39 13.27 5.02
C ARG A 172 6.37 12.74 3.97
N LEU A 173 7.66 12.61 4.31
CA LEU A 173 8.65 12.03 3.41
C LEU A 173 8.36 10.56 3.12
N HIS A 174 7.97 9.77 4.12
CA HIS A 174 7.56 8.37 3.89
C HIS A 174 6.36 8.23 2.95
N VAL A 175 5.36 9.12 3.07
CA VAL A 175 4.19 9.11 2.19
C VAL A 175 4.59 9.46 0.75
N LYS A 176 5.40 10.51 0.55
CA LYS A 176 5.89 10.91 -0.79
C LYS A 176 6.81 9.85 -1.40
N ALA A 177 7.70 9.26 -0.60
CA ALA A 177 8.60 8.19 -1.03
C ALA A 177 7.86 6.98 -1.58
N TRP A 178 6.74 6.61 -0.95
CA TRP A 178 5.89 5.54 -1.45
C TRP A 178 5.30 5.85 -2.82
N GLN A 179 4.82 7.09 -3.04
CA GLN A 179 4.24 7.49 -4.33
C GLN A 179 5.28 7.46 -5.46
N HIS A 180 6.52 7.90 -5.18
CA HIS A 180 7.63 7.80 -6.13
C HIS A 180 7.92 6.34 -6.49
N HIS A 181 8.08 5.49 -5.48
CA HIS A 181 8.41 4.09 -5.69
C HIS A 181 7.29 3.35 -6.43
N PHE A 182 6.03 3.56 -6.04
CA PHE A 182 4.87 2.99 -6.70
C PHE A 182 4.76 3.43 -8.16
N ALA A 183 4.96 4.72 -8.46
CA ALA A 183 4.93 5.23 -9.83
C ALA A 183 6.09 4.71 -10.68
N ALA A 184 7.27 4.49 -10.10
CA ALA A 184 8.39 3.88 -10.82
C ALA A 184 8.11 2.41 -11.17
N ILE A 185 7.48 1.67 -10.26
CA ILE A 185 7.09 0.27 -10.48
C ILE A 185 5.92 0.18 -11.47
N PHE A 186 4.78 0.80 -11.19
CA PHE A 186 3.51 0.58 -11.90
C PHE A 186 3.12 1.69 -12.89
N GLY A 187 3.84 2.80 -12.90
CA GLY A 187 3.58 3.95 -13.78
C GLY A 187 2.70 5.04 -13.14
N LEU A 188 2.80 6.25 -13.70
CA LEU A 188 2.06 7.42 -13.22
C LEU A 188 0.54 7.25 -13.37
N ASP A 189 0.08 6.58 -14.42
CA ASP A 189 -1.34 6.31 -14.64
C ASP A 189 -1.92 5.42 -13.55
N ALA A 190 -1.16 4.44 -13.04
CA ALA A 190 -1.58 3.66 -11.89
C ALA A 190 -1.66 4.54 -10.63
N LEU A 191 -0.67 5.40 -10.40
CA LEU A 191 -0.66 6.32 -9.27
C LEU A 191 -1.87 7.26 -9.26
N THR A 192 -2.39 7.66 -10.44
CA THR A 192 -3.58 8.53 -10.51
C THR A 192 -4.86 7.88 -9.98
N ARG A 193 -4.85 6.57 -9.68
CA ARG A 193 -5.99 5.84 -9.12
C ARG A 193 -5.85 5.56 -7.62
N VAL A 194 -4.69 5.81 -7.01
CA VAL A 194 -4.46 5.56 -5.58
C VAL A 194 -5.10 6.68 -4.76
N ARG A 195 -6.32 6.46 -4.25
CA ARG A 195 -7.08 7.48 -3.49
C ARG A 195 -7.32 7.14 -2.04
N GLY A 196 -7.20 5.87 -1.67
CA GLY A 196 -7.19 5.44 -0.28
C GLY A 196 -5.80 5.47 0.32
N PHE A 197 -5.75 5.62 1.64
CA PHE A 197 -4.52 5.50 2.42
C PHE A 197 -4.73 4.53 3.58
N SER A 198 -3.75 3.67 3.83
CA SER A 198 -3.72 2.74 4.95
C SER A 198 -2.57 3.15 5.89
N PRO A 199 -2.87 3.71 7.08
CA PRO A 199 -1.84 4.03 8.05
C PRO A 199 -1.23 2.75 8.62
N SER A 200 0.09 2.75 8.86
CA SER A 200 0.76 1.67 9.58
C SER A 200 0.07 1.42 10.93
N GLU A 201 -0.24 0.15 11.20
CA GLU A 201 -0.99 -0.31 12.37
C GLU A 201 -2.39 0.33 12.53
N MET A 202 -2.89 0.98 11.48
CA MET A 202 -4.07 1.85 11.53
C MET A 202 -4.00 2.90 12.66
N ALA A 203 -2.78 3.27 13.07
CA ALA A 203 -2.56 4.13 14.22
C ALA A 203 -2.79 5.60 13.86
N LEU A 204 -3.66 6.27 14.61
CA LEU A 204 -3.97 7.69 14.45
C LEU A 204 -3.30 8.54 15.54
N PRO A 205 -2.73 9.71 15.20
CA PRO A 205 -2.19 10.61 16.21
C PRO A 205 -3.27 11.11 17.16
N ASN A 206 -2.96 11.11 18.46
CA ASN A 206 -3.84 11.64 19.51
C ASN A 206 -3.60 13.14 19.80
N HIS A 207 -2.40 13.65 19.51
CA HIS A 207 -2.08 15.06 19.65
C HIS A 207 -2.69 15.86 18.49
N PRO A 208 -3.51 16.91 18.76
CA PRO A 208 -4.24 17.64 17.71
C PRO A 208 -3.38 18.16 16.57
N ASP A 209 -2.23 18.76 16.88
CA ASP A 209 -1.32 19.29 15.85
C ASP A 209 -0.72 18.19 14.96
N VAL A 210 -0.43 17.02 15.54
CA VAL A 210 0.09 15.87 14.80
C VAL A 210 -1.01 15.26 13.94
N ALA A 211 -2.24 15.16 14.46
CA ALA A 211 -3.40 14.71 13.70
C ALA A 211 -3.71 15.65 12.52
N TYR A 212 -3.62 16.96 12.74
CA TYR A 212 -3.75 17.96 11.69
C TYR A 212 -2.70 17.78 10.59
N GLU A 213 -1.41 17.69 10.95
CA GLU A 213 -0.34 17.50 9.96
C GLU A 213 -0.42 16.14 9.25
N PHE A 214 -0.91 15.09 9.92
CA PHE A 214 -1.22 13.80 9.30
C PHE A 214 -2.29 13.96 8.22
N VAL A 215 -3.47 14.50 8.56
CA VAL A 215 -4.57 14.70 7.59
C VAL A 215 -4.14 15.63 6.45
N LYS A 216 -3.45 16.72 6.77
CA LYS A 216 -2.91 17.67 5.78
C LYS A 216 -1.94 16.97 4.83
N THR A 217 -1.02 16.16 5.35
CA THR A 217 -0.10 15.36 4.52
C THR A 217 -0.86 14.45 3.56
N LEU A 218 -1.89 13.74 4.03
CA LEU A 218 -2.67 12.86 3.17
C LEU A 218 -3.41 13.65 2.07
N ARG A 219 -4.02 14.79 2.42
CA ARG A 219 -4.70 15.66 1.45
C ARG A 219 -3.75 16.29 0.43
N ASP A 220 -2.60 16.77 0.89
CA ASP A 220 -1.54 17.33 0.02
C ASP A 220 -1.06 16.28 -0.99
N CYS A 221 -0.92 15.03 -0.55
CA CYS A 221 -0.55 13.89 -1.40
C CYS A 221 -1.73 13.31 -2.22
N GLY A 222 -2.91 13.93 -2.15
CA GLY A 222 -4.09 13.62 -2.97
C GLY A 222 -4.85 12.34 -2.61
N TYR A 223 -4.65 11.83 -1.39
CA TYR A 223 -5.55 10.84 -0.82
C TYR A 223 -6.88 11.48 -0.44
N GLN A 224 -7.97 10.73 -0.60
CA GLN A 224 -9.35 11.20 -0.41
C GLN A 224 -10.04 10.51 0.75
N TRP A 225 -9.59 9.32 1.11
CA TRP A 225 -10.15 8.53 2.20
C TRP A 225 -9.02 7.75 2.89
N VAL A 226 -9.24 7.36 4.15
CA VAL A 226 -8.25 6.66 4.98
C VAL A 226 -8.89 5.50 5.75
N LEU A 227 -8.19 4.37 5.87
CA LEU A 227 -8.60 3.27 6.76
C LEU A 227 -8.29 3.64 8.21
N ILE A 228 -9.27 3.46 9.09
CA ILE A 228 -9.15 3.72 10.52
C ILE A 228 -9.80 2.60 11.32
N GLN A 229 -9.39 2.45 12.57
CA GLN A 229 -9.96 1.44 13.45
C GLN A 229 -11.36 1.86 13.91
N GLU A 230 -12.30 0.92 13.97
CA GLU A 230 -13.70 1.18 14.32
C GLU A 230 -13.84 2.03 15.60
N HIS A 231 -13.04 1.75 16.63
CA HIS A 231 -13.11 2.42 17.92
C HIS A 231 -12.61 3.88 17.90
N THR A 232 -12.04 4.34 16.78
CA THR A 232 -11.60 5.73 16.58
C THR A 232 -12.70 6.61 15.97
N VAL A 233 -13.84 6.01 15.61
CA VAL A 233 -14.99 6.71 15.05
C VAL A 233 -16.00 7.01 16.16
N GLU A 234 -16.49 8.25 16.20
CA GLU A 234 -17.58 8.66 17.08
C GLU A 234 -18.67 9.42 16.34
N CYS A 235 -19.90 9.33 16.84
CA CYS A 235 -21.03 10.16 16.44
C CYS A 235 -20.85 11.56 17.05
N PRO A 236 -20.68 12.63 16.24
CA PRO A 236 -20.37 13.97 16.74
C PRO A 236 -21.40 14.51 17.74
N GLU A 237 -22.67 14.12 17.60
CA GLU A 237 -23.75 14.57 18.46
C GLU A 237 -23.75 13.89 19.84
N THR A 238 -23.19 12.68 19.94
CA THR A 238 -23.30 11.85 21.16
C THR A 238 -21.96 11.47 21.79
N GLY A 239 -20.84 11.62 21.07
CA GLY A 239 -19.51 11.16 21.48
C GLY A 239 -19.42 9.64 21.64
N ARG A 240 -20.39 8.87 21.10
CA ARG A 240 -20.41 7.41 21.20
C ARG A 240 -19.94 6.79 19.89
N GLY A 241 -19.33 5.61 19.98
CA GLY A 241 -19.00 4.82 18.81
C GLY A 241 -20.25 4.40 17.99
N PRO A 242 -20.05 3.88 16.75
CA PRO A 242 -21.16 3.51 15.87
C PRO A 242 -22.08 2.44 16.49
N VAL A 243 -23.40 2.69 16.47
CA VAL A 243 -24.41 1.73 16.98
C VAL A 243 -24.60 0.56 16.00
N LEU A 244 -24.51 0.83 14.69
CA LEU A 244 -24.67 -0.15 13.62
C LEU A 244 -23.31 -0.45 12.97
N LYS A 245 -22.45 -1.20 13.68
CA LYS A 245 -21.05 -1.48 13.30
C LYS A 245 -20.84 -2.15 11.93
N HIS A 246 -21.89 -2.72 11.34
CA HIS A 246 -21.84 -3.50 10.10
C HIS A 246 -22.74 -2.94 8.98
N LEU A 247 -23.32 -1.75 9.19
CA LEU A 247 -24.10 -1.06 8.18
C LEU A 247 -23.39 0.25 7.81
N PRO A 248 -23.31 0.57 6.50
CA PRO A 248 -22.76 1.85 6.04
C PRO A 248 -23.61 3.04 6.50
#